data_AF-A0A9D5SS89-F1
#
_entry.id   AF-A0A9D5SS89-F1
#
_cell.length_a   1.000
_cell.length_b   1.000
_cell.length_c   1.000
_cell.angle_alpha   90.00
_cell.angle_beta   90.00
_cell.angle_gamma   90.00
#
_symmetry.space_group_name_H-M   'P 1'
#
loop_
_entity.id
_entity.type
_entity.pdbx_description
1 polymer ?
#
loop_
_entity_poly.entity_id
_entity_poly.type
_entity_poly.pdbx_seq_one_letter_code
_entity_poly.pdbx_strand_id
1 'polypeptide(L)'
;MKKRRFLIPLLAFLCLLCAVFLISCREKHVHKLIYRGALEPTCTTEGRLPHWFCRRCEACFSDEHAENEIADPSSVILPFATHPLDENDYCAICDWKKGTEGLVYTPDESEAAYLVSGIGSARGDIVVSNRYNGLQVVGVSDSAFRGCRELTSLTLPDTVTRIGSSAFEDSSLQSIDIPESVTEIGHSAFRGSALASLHLPSRVIRVRDYAFLHCAALESITVAPGNTVYHSAGNCLVETRTGTLVQGCKSSVIPDDGSVTVIGWGAFAGTALAAVRIPAAVTGMEGSAFAGCTVLHTVAFDPDSALRRISDSAFEGCTALRTVSIPAAVQHIGRHAFQDCNALAELRFAPGGRLSSLGSMAFRDCDSLTAVALPEGLTDLYGWEFYGCDALRSIAIPATVTVIGWNSFAKCPALEQLTVAPGNTVYHEAGNCIIRTADKRLAVGCKSSVIPDDGSVTSIGIGAFEGSGLTAIDIPADVTHILDMAFSYCEGLAAVRFADGSKLSSIGGAAFSRCTALTSITLPAGVTAIYGNAFGQCTALLAVFFEAPRGWQVFDRSVMPATPVPIPVPANELAYRSVAATYLTVTYRSYDWKRS
;
A
#
# COMPACT_ATOMS: atom_id res chain seq x y z
N MET A 1 24.43 -30.67 17.52
CA MET A 1 25.37 -31.78 17.19
C MET A 1 26.16 -31.41 15.94
N LYS A 2 27.51 -31.45 16.03
CA LYS A 2 28.57 -31.44 14.98
C LYS A 2 28.48 -30.37 13.87
N LYS A 3 29.01 -29.15 14.05
CA LYS A 3 30.38 -28.65 13.70
C LYS A 3 30.95 -29.17 12.35
N ARG A 4 30.82 -28.36 11.28
CA ARG A 4 31.71 -28.38 10.10
C ARG A 4 32.71 -27.22 10.26
N ARG A 5 33.93 -27.57 10.65
CA ARG A 5 35.13 -26.72 10.63
C ARG A 5 36.16 -27.50 9.81
N PHE A 6 36.77 -26.83 8.83
CA PHE A 6 38.00 -27.21 8.12
C PHE A 6 38.04 -28.59 7.46
N LEU A 7 37.90 -28.63 6.12
CA LEU A 7 38.32 -29.77 5.29
C LEU A 7 39.52 -29.36 4.43
N ILE A 8 40.59 -28.87 5.06
CA ILE A 8 41.91 -28.74 4.42
C ILE A 8 42.90 -29.87 4.80
N PRO A 9 42.62 -30.85 5.69
CA PRO A 9 43.52 -31.99 5.84
C PRO A 9 43.06 -33.28 5.12
N LEU A 10 42.02 -33.27 4.27
CA LEU A 10 41.55 -34.52 3.63
C LEU A 10 42.48 -35.00 2.49
N LEU A 11 43.13 -34.09 1.76
CA LEU A 11 44.07 -34.44 0.69
C LEU A 11 45.34 -35.11 1.25
N ALA A 12 45.86 -34.65 2.39
CA ALA A 12 46.98 -35.31 3.07
C ALA A 12 46.56 -36.68 3.66
N PHE A 13 45.30 -36.83 4.09
CA PHE A 13 44.76 -38.09 4.61
C PHE A 13 44.48 -39.12 3.50
N LEU A 14 44.05 -38.67 2.30
CA LEU A 14 43.94 -39.52 1.11
C LEU A 14 45.31 -39.94 0.57
N CYS A 15 46.32 -39.06 0.59
CA CYS A 15 47.70 -39.46 0.28
C CYS A 15 48.23 -40.55 1.23
N LEU A 16 47.94 -40.46 2.53
CA LEU A 16 48.30 -41.52 3.49
C LEU A 16 47.49 -42.81 3.27
N LEU A 17 46.20 -42.72 2.94
CA LEU A 17 45.37 -43.90 2.64
C LEU A 17 45.78 -44.61 1.34
N CYS A 18 46.14 -43.87 0.28
CA CYS A 18 46.70 -44.45 -0.94
C CYS A 18 48.04 -45.17 -0.68
N ALA A 19 48.92 -44.59 0.13
CA ALA A 19 50.15 -45.25 0.54
C ALA A 19 49.91 -46.52 1.38
N VAL A 20 48.87 -46.53 2.23
CA VAL A 20 48.48 -47.70 3.04
C VAL A 20 47.85 -48.81 2.18
N PHE A 21 47.05 -48.48 1.15
CA PHE A 21 46.49 -49.47 0.22
C PHE A 21 47.56 -50.13 -0.67
N LEU A 22 48.64 -49.42 -1.01
CA LEU A 22 49.74 -49.97 -1.82
C LEU A 22 50.63 -50.96 -1.05
N ILE A 23 50.73 -50.87 0.27
CA ILE A 23 51.39 -51.92 1.08
C ILE A 23 50.61 -53.25 0.95
N SER A 24 49.29 -53.19 0.73
CA SER A 24 48.43 -54.36 0.50
C SER A 24 48.44 -54.88 -0.94
N CYS A 25 48.97 -54.14 -1.92
CA CYS A 25 49.04 -54.61 -3.32
C CYS A 25 50.26 -55.53 -3.59
N ARG A 26 50.98 -55.94 -2.54
CA ARG A 26 51.94 -57.05 -2.60
C ARG A 26 51.28 -58.42 -2.80
N GLU A 27 49.96 -58.52 -2.69
CA GLU A 27 49.23 -59.74 -3.06
C GLU A 27 48.86 -59.73 -4.56
N LYS A 28 49.71 -60.46 -5.30
CA LYS A 28 49.64 -60.80 -6.73
C LYS A 28 48.21 -61.08 -7.22
N HIS A 29 47.53 -60.07 -7.75
CA HIS A 29 46.41 -60.28 -8.65
C HIS A 29 46.73 -59.67 -10.01
N VAL A 30 46.22 -60.30 -11.08
CA VAL A 30 46.32 -59.73 -12.42
C VAL A 30 45.39 -58.52 -12.49
N HIS A 31 45.95 -57.34 -12.71
CA HIS A 31 45.18 -56.12 -12.90
C HIS A 31 44.37 -56.26 -14.20
N LYS A 32 43.05 -56.42 -14.08
CA LYS A 32 42.14 -56.33 -15.22
C LYS A 32 41.67 -54.89 -15.32
N LEU A 33 42.46 -54.08 -16.03
CA LEU A 33 42.27 -52.65 -16.11
C LEU A 33 41.15 -52.29 -17.08
N ILE A 34 40.36 -51.29 -16.71
CA ILE A 34 39.28 -50.76 -17.54
C ILE A 34 39.61 -49.32 -17.84
N TYR A 35 39.71 -49.01 -19.13
CA TYR A 35 39.91 -47.63 -19.56
C TYR A 35 38.70 -46.78 -19.19
N ARG A 36 38.98 -45.65 -18.54
CA ARG A 36 38.02 -44.59 -18.27
C ARG A 36 38.46 -43.39 -19.10
N GLY A 37 37.68 -43.07 -20.13
CA GLY A 37 37.91 -41.90 -20.97
C GLY A 37 37.84 -40.59 -20.17
N ALA A 38 38.47 -39.57 -20.74
CA ALA A 38 38.49 -38.23 -20.17
C ALA A 38 37.07 -37.65 -20.02
N LEU A 39 36.85 -36.94 -18.92
CA LEU A 39 35.71 -36.07 -18.72
C LEU A 39 36.28 -34.69 -18.41
N GLU A 40 35.92 -33.66 -19.17
CA GLU A 40 36.43 -32.33 -18.91
C GLU A 40 35.92 -31.81 -17.56
N PRO A 41 36.82 -31.24 -16.71
CA PRO A 41 36.40 -30.58 -15.48
C PRO A 41 35.53 -29.36 -15.74
N THR A 42 34.63 -29.06 -14.82
CA THR A 42 34.00 -27.74 -14.70
C THR A 42 34.34 -27.15 -13.33
N CYS A 43 34.24 -25.83 -13.15
CA CYS A 43 34.54 -25.26 -11.81
C CYS A 43 33.48 -25.65 -10.75
N THR A 44 32.41 -26.37 -11.12
CA THR A 44 31.38 -26.92 -10.21
C THR A 44 31.38 -28.46 -10.13
N THR A 45 32.21 -29.17 -10.91
CA THR A 45 32.30 -30.64 -10.90
C THR A 45 33.70 -31.09 -11.30
N GLU A 46 34.33 -31.94 -10.47
CA GLU A 46 35.67 -32.48 -10.79
C GLU A 46 35.65 -33.26 -12.11
N GLY A 47 36.59 -32.90 -12.99
CA GLY A 47 36.82 -33.62 -14.23
C GLY A 47 37.53 -34.93 -13.98
N ARG A 48 37.59 -35.77 -15.00
CA ARG A 48 38.27 -37.06 -14.94
C ARG A 48 39.36 -37.11 -16.00
N LEU A 49 40.61 -37.17 -15.58
CA LEU A 49 41.72 -37.47 -16.49
C LEU A 49 41.55 -38.88 -17.07
N PRO A 50 41.97 -39.14 -18.32
CA PRO A 50 41.96 -40.48 -18.87
C PRO A 50 42.88 -41.37 -18.04
N HIS A 51 42.36 -42.49 -17.57
CA HIS A 51 43.11 -43.42 -16.72
C HIS A 51 42.57 -44.85 -16.86
N TRP A 52 43.35 -45.80 -16.37
CA TRP A 52 43.01 -47.20 -16.29
C TRP A 52 42.66 -47.56 -14.86
N PHE A 53 41.47 -48.14 -14.63
CA PHE A 53 40.97 -48.42 -13.28
C PHE A 53 40.93 -49.92 -13.00
N CYS A 54 41.50 -50.34 -11.88
CA CYS A 54 41.35 -51.72 -11.39
C CYS A 54 40.18 -51.81 -10.41
N ARG A 55 39.12 -52.55 -10.76
CA ARG A 55 37.95 -52.72 -9.86
C ARG A 55 38.25 -53.48 -8.56
N ARG A 56 39.39 -54.16 -8.49
CA ARG A 56 39.72 -55.06 -7.37
C ARG A 56 40.49 -54.35 -6.26
N CYS A 57 41.41 -53.45 -6.61
CA CYS A 57 42.16 -52.64 -5.65
C CYS A 57 41.74 -51.16 -5.65
N GLU A 58 40.82 -50.77 -6.54
CA GLU A 58 40.30 -49.42 -6.71
C GLU A 58 41.36 -48.35 -7.04
N ALA A 59 42.55 -48.78 -7.46
CA ALA A 59 43.64 -47.92 -7.89
C ALA A 59 43.48 -47.48 -9.36
N CYS A 60 44.01 -46.29 -9.67
CA CYS A 60 44.03 -45.67 -10.99
C CYS A 60 45.46 -45.69 -11.56
N PHE A 61 45.59 -45.96 -12.86
CA PHE A 61 46.86 -46.19 -13.54
C PHE A 61 46.96 -45.35 -14.83
N SER A 62 48.18 -44.97 -15.18
CA SER A 62 48.52 -44.14 -16.33
C SER A 62 48.45 -44.88 -17.66
N ASP A 63 48.70 -46.19 -17.66
CA ASP A 63 48.76 -47.03 -18.85
C ASP A 63 48.00 -48.35 -18.68
N GLU A 64 47.78 -49.05 -19.80
CA GLU A 64 46.95 -50.26 -19.87
C GLU A 64 47.58 -51.50 -19.21
N HIS A 65 48.86 -51.41 -18.84
CA HIS A 65 49.65 -52.47 -18.22
C HIS A 65 50.15 -52.08 -16.81
N ALA A 66 49.88 -50.86 -16.34
CA ALA A 66 50.40 -50.27 -15.09
C ALA A 66 51.93 -50.30 -14.98
N GLU A 67 52.64 -50.23 -16.10
CA GLU A 67 54.10 -50.39 -16.15
C GLU A 67 54.83 -49.31 -15.34
N ASN A 68 54.32 -48.07 -15.38
CA ASN A 68 54.91 -46.95 -14.67
C ASN A 68 54.75 -47.09 -13.15
N GLU A 69 53.57 -47.50 -12.70
CA GLU A 69 53.24 -47.64 -11.28
C GLU A 69 53.80 -48.93 -10.66
N ILE A 70 54.11 -49.94 -11.46
CA ILE A 70 54.87 -51.13 -11.02
C ILE A 70 56.34 -50.77 -10.77
N ALA A 71 56.93 -49.91 -11.61
CA ALA A 71 58.31 -49.45 -11.47
C ALA A 71 58.50 -48.47 -10.30
N ASP A 72 57.52 -47.58 -10.08
CA ASP A 72 57.48 -46.66 -8.96
C ASP A 72 56.05 -46.57 -8.37
N PRO A 73 55.78 -47.21 -7.22
CA PRO A 73 54.47 -47.19 -6.57
C PRO A 73 53.98 -45.79 -6.19
N SER A 74 54.85 -44.78 -6.15
CA SER A 74 54.46 -43.39 -5.87
C SER A 74 53.88 -42.65 -7.09
N SER A 75 53.92 -43.26 -8.28
CA SER A 75 53.45 -42.66 -9.54
C SER A 75 51.96 -42.89 -9.85
N VAL A 76 51.19 -43.47 -8.92
CA VAL A 76 49.73 -43.66 -9.04
C VAL A 76 49.03 -42.33 -9.26
N ILE A 77 48.25 -42.22 -10.35
CA ILE A 77 47.60 -40.96 -10.72
C ILE A 77 46.36 -40.69 -9.85
N LEU A 78 46.20 -39.43 -9.42
CA LEU A 78 44.90 -38.90 -8.99
C LEU A 78 44.07 -38.56 -10.24
N PRO A 79 43.00 -39.30 -10.55
CA PRO A 79 42.30 -39.20 -11.83
C PRO A 79 41.44 -37.92 -11.96
N PHE A 80 41.57 -36.97 -11.04
CA PHE A 80 40.70 -35.80 -10.95
C PHE A 80 41.44 -34.56 -11.45
N ALA A 81 40.78 -33.81 -12.33
CA ALA A 81 41.23 -32.50 -12.77
C ALA A 81 40.38 -31.42 -12.11
N THR A 82 41.00 -30.32 -11.67
CA THR A 82 40.31 -29.12 -11.18
C THR A 82 40.71 -27.93 -12.02
N HIS A 83 39.89 -26.89 -12.02
CA HIS A 83 40.24 -25.65 -12.69
C HIS A 83 41.07 -24.73 -11.78
N PRO A 84 42.13 -24.10 -12.30
CA PRO A 84 42.87 -23.10 -11.57
C PRO A 84 41.99 -21.87 -11.34
N LEU A 85 41.90 -21.45 -10.08
CA LEU A 85 41.32 -20.17 -9.68
C LEU A 85 42.45 -19.15 -9.50
N ASP A 86 42.20 -17.90 -9.90
CA ASP A 86 43.08 -16.78 -9.58
C ASP A 86 42.95 -16.36 -8.10
N GLU A 87 43.68 -15.32 -7.72
CA GLU A 87 43.66 -14.77 -6.36
C GLU A 87 42.30 -14.20 -5.92
N ASN A 88 41.37 -13.99 -6.87
CA ASN A 88 40.00 -13.53 -6.65
C ASN A 88 38.97 -14.67 -6.69
N ASP A 89 39.44 -15.93 -6.57
CA ASP A 89 38.62 -17.14 -6.66
C ASP A 89 37.86 -17.24 -8.01
N TYR A 90 38.40 -16.65 -9.08
CA TYR A 90 37.83 -16.66 -10.43
C TYR A 90 38.56 -17.65 -11.36
N CYS A 91 37.76 -18.34 -12.16
CA CYS A 91 38.14 -19.45 -13.00
C CYS A 91 38.15 -19.01 -14.47
N ALA A 92 39.29 -18.57 -15.02
CA ALA A 92 39.37 -18.06 -16.40
C ALA A 92 39.00 -19.10 -17.48
N ILE A 93 39.00 -20.40 -17.14
CA ILE A 93 38.69 -21.50 -18.06
C ILE A 93 37.18 -21.73 -18.21
N CYS A 94 36.39 -21.72 -17.11
CA CYS A 94 34.91 -21.76 -17.24
C CYS A 94 34.25 -20.39 -17.09
N ASP A 95 35.02 -19.33 -16.90
CA ASP A 95 34.48 -17.99 -16.69
C ASP A 95 33.54 -17.95 -15.46
N TRP A 96 33.97 -18.60 -14.36
CA TRP A 96 33.17 -18.88 -13.17
C TRP A 96 33.84 -18.38 -11.90
N LYS A 97 33.11 -17.73 -11.00
CA LYS A 97 33.62 -17.30 -9.70
C LYS A 97 33.12 -18.22 -8.58
N LYS A 98 33.98 -18.55 -7.63
CA LYS A 98 33.61 -19.29 -6.42
C LYS A 98 32.62 -18.49 -5.57
N GLY A 99 31.67 -19.17 -4.93
CA GLY A 99 30.60 -18.53 -4.14
C GLY A 99 29.30 -18.27 -4.91
N THR A 100 29.24 -18.66 -6.19
CA THR A 100 28.07 -18.49 -7.08
C THR A 100 27.22 -19.77 -7.21
N GLU A 101 27.56 -20.80 -6.43
CA GLU A 101 26.91 -22.10 -6.42
C GLU A 101 25.46 -22.00 -5.92
N GLY A 102 24.54 -22.56 -6.69
CA GLY A 102 23.12 -22.62 -6.31
C GLY A 102 22.25 -21.50 -6.85
N LEU A 103 22.80 -20.55 -7.63
CA LEU A 103 22.00 -19.65 -8.45
C LEU A 103 21.23 -20.42 -9.53
N VAL A 104 20.03 -19.95 -9.85
CA VAL A 104 19.16 -20.52 -10.87
C VAL A 104 19.25 -19.68 -12.14
N TYR A 105 19.33 -20.35 -13.29
CA TYR A 105 19.43 -19.72 -14.60
C TYR A 105 18.34 -20.27 -15.52
N THR A 106 17.75 -19.40 -16.34
CA THR A 106 16.78 -19.78 -17.39
C THR A 106 17.28 -19.29 -18.74
N PRO A 107 17.12 -20.06 -19.83
CA PRO A 107 17.42 -19.57 -21.17
C PRO A 107 16.65 -18.28 -21.48
N ASP A 108 17.26 -17.38 -22.25
CA ASP A 108 16.55 -16.24 -22.81
C ASP A 108 15.61 -16.66 -23.95
N GLU A 109 14.82 -15.74 -24.49
CA GLU A 109 13.86 -16.02 -25.56
C GLU A 109 14.50 -16.60 -26.83
N SER A 110 15.77 -16.28 -27.08
CA SER A 110 16.51 -16.79 -28.25
C SER A 110 17.15 -18.16 -28.02
N GLU A 111 17.13 -18.65 -26.77
CA GLU A 111 17.89 -19.82 -26.29
C GLU A 111 19.42 -19.73 -26.54
N ALA A 112 19.93 -18.56 -26.95
CA ALA A 112 21.35 -18.33 -27.22
C ALA A 112 22.09 -17.73 -26.02
N ALA A 113 21.36 -17.36 -24.96
CA ALA A 113 21.90 -16.83 -23.72
C ALA A 113 21.08 -17.29 -22.51
N TYR A 114 21.55 -16.95 -21.31
CA TYR A 114 20.85 -17.18 -20.05
C TYR A 114 20.52 -15.87 -19.33
N LEU A 115 19.50 -15.94 -18.50
CA LEU A 115 19.16 -14.94 -17.50
C LEU A 115 19.34 -15.57 -16.12
N VAL A 116 19.87 -14.81 -15.16
CA VAL A 116 19.82 -15.22 -13.75
C VAL A 116 18.38 -15.05 -13.26
N SER A 117 17.78 -16.12 -12.77
CA SER A 117 16.34 -16.23 -12.52
C SER A 117 15.96 -16.64 -11.11
N GLY A 118 16.95 -16.86 -10.23
CA GLY A 118 16.68 -17.26 -8.87
C GLY A 118 17.90 -17.29 -7.98
N ILE A 119 17.68 -16.99 -6.70
CA ILE A 119 18.67 -17.14 -5.63
C ILE A 119 19.04 -18.61 -5.35
N GLY A 120 18.09 -19.53 -5.56
CA GLY A 120 18.21 -20.95 -5.21
C GLY A 120 18.84 -21.19 -3.83
N SER A 121 19.94 -21.97 -3.81
CA SER A 121 20.68 -22.27 -2.57
C SER A 121 21.87 -21.33 -2.31
N ALA A 122 22.10 -20.32 -3.15
CA ALA A 122 23.20 -19.37 -2.98
C ALA A 122 22.99 -18.50 -1.73
N ARG A 123 24.06 -18.21 -0.98
CA ARG A 123 24.03 -17.42 0.27
C ARG A 123 25.34 -16.63 0.42
N GLY A 124 25.31 -15.52 1.14
CA GLY A 124 26.48 -14.65 1.36
C GLY A 124 26.63 -13.61 0.25
N ASP A 125 27.86 -13.22 -0.05
CA ASP A 125 28.18 -12.30 -1.14
C ASP A 125 27.97 -12.99 -2.50
N ILE A 126 26.99 -12.53 -3.25
CA ILE A 126 26.56 -13.21 -4.47
C ILE A 126 27.17 -12.51 -5.68
N VAL A 127 27.82 -13.31 -6.52
CA VAL A 127 28.33 -12.85 -7.81
C VAL A 127 27.62 -13.62 -8.90
N VAL A 128 27.18 -12.95 -9.95
CA VAL A 128 26.60 -13.62 -11.12
C VAL A 128 27.73 -13.86 -12.12
N SER A 129 27.90 -15.10 -12.57
CA SER A 129 28.89 -15.42 -13.60
C SER A 129 28.44 -14.86 -14.94
N ASN A 130 29.36 -14.39 -15.78
CA ASN A 130 29.07 -13.88 -17.11
C ASN A 130 28.68 -14.98 -18.12
N ARG A 131 28.86 -16.26 -17.75
CA ARG A 131 28.47 -17.45 -18.53
C ARG A 131 27.82 -18.51 -17.66
N TYR A 132 26.91 -19.27 -18.27
CA TYR A 132 26.31 -20.47 -17.71
C TYR A 132 26.12 -21.51 -18.83
N ASN A 133 26.55 -22.75 -18.60
CA ASN A 133 26.56 -23.83 -19.60
C ASN A 133 27.16 -23.41 -20.97
N GLY A 134 28.26 -22.64 -20.95
CA GLY A 134 28.97 -22.17 -22.15
C GLY A 134 28.36 -20.96 -22.85
N LEU A 135 27.12 -20.58 -22.53
CA LEU A 135 26.43 -19.41 -23.10
C LEU A 135 26.53 -18.20 -22.17
N GLN A 136 26.37 -16.98 -22.71
CA GLN A 136 26.46 -15.75 -21.91
C GLN A 136 25.26 -15.57 -20.99
N VAL A 137 25.48 -14.95 -19.83
CA VAL A 137 24.42 -14.45 -18.95
C VAL A 137 24.18 -12.99 -19.26
N VAL A 138 23.03 -12.67 -19.86
CA VAL A 138 22.78 -11.37 -20.50
C VAL A 138 21.78 -10.49 -19.76
N GLY A 139 21.20 -10.97 -18.67
CA GLY A 139 20.19 -10.23 -17.92
C GLY A 139 19.77 -10.89 -16.61
N VAL A 140 19.00 -10.14 -15.82
CA VAL A 140 18.27 -10.64 -14.66
C VAL A 140 16.82 -10.86 -15.07
N SER A 141 16.26 -12.05 -14.82
CA SER A 141 14.87 -12.35 -15.13
C SER A 141 13.91 -11.57 -14.23
N ASP A 142 12.66 -11.48 -14.69
CA ASP A 142 11.57 -10.97 -13.87
C ASP A 142 11.44 -11.75 -12.56
N SER A 143 11.26 -11.02 -11.46
CA SER A 143 11.10 -11.57 -10.10
C SER A 143 12.23 -12.48 -9.58
N ALA A 144 13.41 -12.49 -10.22
CA ALA A 144 14.50 -13.43 -9.91
C ALA A 144 14.90 -13.48 -8.42
N PHE A 145 14.90 -12.33 -7.75
CA PHE A 145 15.29 -12.16 -6.35
C PHE A 145 14.17 -11.49 -5.52
N ARG A 146 12.92 -11.58 -5.99
CA ARG A 146 11.77 -11.01 -5.28
C ARG A 146 11.62 -11.61 -3.89
N GLY A 147 11.49 -10.77 -2.87
CA GLY A 147 11.33 -11.18 -1.47
C GLY A 147 12.57 -11.86 -0.87
N CYS A 148 13.74 -11.77 -1.51
CA CYS A 148 14.98 -12.36 -0.99
C CYS A 148 15.51 -11.56 0.21
N ARG A 149 15.09 -11.96 1.42
CA ARG A 149 15.42 -11.28 2.68
C ARG A 149 16.87 -11.47 3.18
N GLU A 150 17.59 -12.44 2.62
CA GLU A 150 18.98 -12.72 2.98
C GLU A 150 19.97 -12.12 1.97
N LEU A 151 19.47 -11.62 0.82
CA LEU A 151 20.30 -11.04 -0.23
C LEU A 151 20.66 -9.61 0.18
N THR A 152 21.90 -9.37 0.59
CA THR A 152 22.36 -8.03 1.01
C THR A 152 23.25 -7.35 -0.04
N SER A 153 24.02 -8.13 -0.79
CA SER A 153 24.88 -7.68 -1.89
C SER A 153 24.70 -8.59 -3.12
N LEU A 154 24.84 -8.00 -4.31
CA LEU A 154 24.88 -8.74 -5.58
C LEU A 154 25.82 -8.04 -6.56
N THR A 155 26.76 -8.78 -7.12
CA THR A 155 27.61 -8.31 -8.23
C THR A 155 27.11 -8.90 -9.55
N LEU A 156 26.82 -8.02 -10.51
CA LEU A 156 26.43 -8.39 -11.87
C LEU A 156 27.63 -8.30 -12.82
N PRO A 157 27.76 -9.20 -13.81
CA PRO A 157 28.83 -9.14 -14.80
C PRO A 157 28.49 -8.12 -15.91
N ASP A 158 29.53 -7.61 -16.60
CA ASP A 158 29.40 -6.66 -17.71
C ASP A 158 28.66 -7.21 -18.94
N THR A 159 28.32 -8.48 -18.97
CA THR A 159 27.44 -9.06 -20.01
C THR A 159 25.97 -8.76 -19.77
N VAL A 160 25.57 -8.33 -18.58
CA VAL A 160 24.17 -8.05 -18.22
C VAL A 160 23.70 -6.74 -18.86
N THR A 161 22.72 -6.84 -19.76
CA THR A 161 22.18 -5.70 -20.52
C THR A 161 20.83 -5.21 -20.00
N ARG A 162 20.14 -6.02 -19.18
CA ARG A 162 18.79 -5.73 -18.68
C ARG A 162 18.56 -6.29 -17.28
N ILE A 163 17.80 -5.54 -16.49
CA ILE A 163 17.26 -5.97 -15.20
C ILE A 163 15.74 -6.10 -15.33
N GLY A 164 15.21 -7.30 -15.10
CA GLY A 164 13.79 -7.63 -15.25
C GLY A 164 12.85 -6.93 -14.27
N SER A 165 11.56 -7.04 -14.54
CA SER A 165 10.50 -6.47 -13.70
C SER A 165 10.39 -7.19 -12.36
N SER A 166 10.20 -6.45 -11.28
CA SER A 166 10.20 -6.95 -9.89
C SER A 166 11.42 -7.79 -9.51
N ALA A 167 12.54 -7.71 -10.25
CA ALA A 167 13.70 -8.58 -10.07
C ALA A 167 14.24 -8.60 -8.63
N PHE A 168 14.20 -7.47 -7.93
CA PHE A 168 14.66 -7.28 -6.55
C PHE A 168 13.57 -6.69 -5.65
N GLU A 169 12.30 -6.82 -6.05
CA GLU A 169 11.18 -6.30 -5.26
C GLU A 169 11.15 -6.93 -3.85
N ASP A 170 11.00 -6.10 -2.82
CA ASP A 170 10.98 -6.48 -1.39
C ASP A 170 12.19 -7.35 -0.96
N SER A 171 13.34 -7.19 -1.64
CA SER A 171 14.60 -7.82 -1.25
C SER A 171 15.33 -7.00 -0.18
N SER A 172 16.23 -7.63 0.57
CA SER A 172 17.09 -6.93 1.55
C SER A 172 18.37 -6.37 0.93
N LEU A 173 18.41 -6.22 -0.40
CA LEU A 173 19.59 -5.79 -1.15
C LEU A 173 19.94 -4.36 -0.77
N GLN A 174 21.15 -4.15 -0.25
CA GLN A 174 21.63 -2.87 0.27
C GLN A 174 22.48 -2.11 -0.74
N SER A 175 23.21 -2.83 -1.60
CA SER A 175 24.01 -2.26 -2.67
C SER A 175 23.97 -3.13 -3.92
N ILE A 176 23.98 -2.47 -5.07
CA ILE A 176 24.18 -3.12 -6.37
C ILE A 176 25.01 -2.21 -7.26
N ASP A 177 26.07 -2.77 -7.83
CA ASP A 177 26.81 -2.12 -8.91
C ASP A 177 26.12 -2.51 -10.22
N ILE A 178 25.39 -1.55 -10.81
CA ILE A 178 24.71 -1.76 -12.10
C ILE A 178 25.77 -1.64 -13.21
N PRO A 179 26.03 -2.69 -14.01
CA PRO A 179 27.08 -2.66 -15.04
C PRO A 179 26.82 -1.62 -16.13
N GLU A 180 27.88 -1.08 -16.74
CA GLU A 180 27.77 -0.08 -17.82
C GLU A 180 27.01 -0.59 -19.04
N SER A 181 26.96 -1.90 -19.27
CA SER A 181 26.23 -2.50 -20.39
C SER A 181 24.71 -2.50 -20.23
N VAL A 182 24.18 -2.22 -19.03
CA VAL A 182 22.73 -2.18 -18.78
C VAL A 182 22.09 -1.02 -19.52
N THR A 183 21.08 -1.34 -20.33
CA THR A 183 20.29 -0.35 -21.06
C THR A 183 18.90 -0.14 -20.48
N GLU A 184 18.38 -1.11 -19.71
CA GLU A 184 17.01 -1.08 -19.19
C GLU A 184 16.88 -1.66 -17.77
N ILE A 185 16.09 -0.97 -16.94
CA ILE A 185 15.65 -1.40 -15.61
C ILE A 185 14.12 -1.53 -15.63
N GLY A 186 13.63 -2.74 -15.34
CA GLY A 186 12.22 -3.16 -15.43
C GLY A 186 11.27 -2.52 -14.40
N HIS A 187 9.96 -2.76 -14.59
CA HIS A 187 8.93 -2.23 -13.71
C HIS A 187 9.11 -2.74 -12.30
N SER A 188 9.00 -1.87 -11.28
CA SER A 188 9.16 -2.26 -9.87
C SER A 188 10.45 -3.03 -9.55
N ALA A 189 11.49 -2.96 -10.40
CA ALA A 189 12.67 -3.83 -10.32
C ALA A 189 13.34 -3.83 -8.93
N PHE A 190 13.34 -2.71 -8.23
CA PHE A 190 13.90 -2.53 -6.89
C PHE A 190 12.86 -2.04 -5.87
N ARG A 191 11.57 -2.17 -6.16
CA ARG A 191 10.49 -1.69 -5.28
C ARG A 191 10.65 -2.29 -3.87
N GLY A 192 10.63 -1.46 -2.83
CA GLY A 192 10.74 -1.91 -1.44
C GLY A 192 12.11 -2.49 -1.07
N SER A 193 13.12 -2.37 -1.93
CA SER A 193 14.48 -2.84 -1.62
C SER A 193 15.16 -1.97 -0.56
N ALA A 194 16.16 -2.54 0.12
CA ALA A 194 16.93 -1.85 1.15
C ALA A 194 18.12 -1.03 0.59
N LEU A 195 18.10 -0.67 -0.70
CA LEU A 195 19.21 0.02 -1.36
C LEU A 195 19.56 1.31 -0.64
N ALA A 196 20.83 1.46 -0.24
CA ALA A 196 21.35 2.68 0.39
C ALA A 196 21.77 3.73 -0.65
N SER A 197 22.24 3.28 -1.82
CA SER A 197 22.70 4.14 -2.91
C SER A 197 22.28 3.60 -4.26
N LEU A 198 21.99 4.51 -5.20
CA LEU A 198 21.75 4.22 -6.60
C LEU A 198 22.77 4.96 -7.45
N HIS A 199 23.55 4.21 -8.23
CA HIS A 199 24.37 4.76 -9.31
C HIS A 199 23.83 4.25 -10.65
N LEU A 200 23.36 5.17 -11.50
CA LEU A 200 22.82 4.81 -12.81
C LEU A 200 23.92 4.94 -13.89
N PRO A 201 24.26 3.87 -14.64
CA PRO A 201 25.33 3.92 -15.63
C PRO A 201 24.97 4.73 -16.88
N SER A 202 25.96 4.99 -17.72
CA SER A 202 25.84 5.91 -18.87
C SER A 202 24.93 5.41 -19.98
N ARG A 203 24.80 4.08 -20.13
CA ARG A 203 24.03 3.44 -21.21
C ARG A 203 22.57 3.15 -20.86
N VAL A 204 22.13 3.43 -19.63
CA VAL A 204 20.72 3.26 -19.27
C VAL A 204 19.88 4.30 -20.00
N ILE A 205 19.06 3.81 -20.92
CA ILE A 205 18.13 4.63 -21.71
C ILE A 205 16.70 4.52 -21.20
N ARG A 206 16.46 3.64 -20.22
CA ARG A 206 15.11 3.24 -19.83
C ARG A 206 15.03 2.75 -18.38
N VAL A 207 14.42 3.55 -17.51
CA VAL A 207 13.94 3.17 -16.19
C VAL A 207 12.42 3.09 -16.26
N ARG A 208 11.84 1.91 -16.02
CA ARG A 208 10.39 1.69 -16.09
C ARG A 208 9.70 2.13 -14.80
N ASP A 209 8.38 2.25 -14.87
CA ASP A 209 7.55 2.77 -13.78
C ASP A 209 7.77 2.00 -12.47
N TYR A 210 7.76 2.74 -11.36
CA TYR A 210 7.87 2.20 -10.00
C TYR A 210 9.17 1.48 -9.67
N ALA A 211 10.19 1.53 -10.54
CA ALA A 211 11.42 0.76 -10.39
C ALA A 211 12.05 0.89 -8.98
N PHE A 212 11.95 2.05 -8.33
CA PHE A 212 12.52 2.31 -7.00
C PHE A 212 11.47 2.74 -5.96
N LEU A 213 10.19 2.45 -6.19
CA LEU A 213 9.11 2.79 -5.25
C LEU A 213 9.35 2.17 -3.86
N HIS A 214 9.06 2.88 -2.77
CA HIS A 214 9.28 2.41 -1.39
C HIS A 214 10.72 2.05 -1.02
N CYS A 215 11.74 2.55 -1.74
CA CYS A 215 13.14 2.43 -1.32
C CYS A 215 13.46 3.38 -0.15
N ALA A 216 12.97 3.05 1.05
CA ALA A 216 13.07 3.91 2.24
C ALA A 216 14.51 4.15 2.73
N ALA A 217 15.43 3.21 2.45
CA ALA A 217 16.83 3.29 2.87
C ALA A 217 17.69 4.21 1.98
N LEU A 218 17.21 4.54 0.76
CA LEU A 218 17.97 5.23 -0.26
C LEU A 218 18.40 6.62 0.24
N GLU A 219 19.70 6.88 0.16
CA GLU A 219 20.37 8.08 0.67
C GLU A 219 21.04 8.89 -0.45
N SER A 220 21.55 8.21 -1.47
CA SER A 220 22.25 8.87 -2.57
C SER A 220 21.82 8.33 -3.93
N ILE A 221 21.59 9.23 -4.87
CA ILE A 221 21.30 8.98 -6.27
C ILE A 221 22.31 9.73 -7.11
N THR A 222 23.02 9.02 -7.97
CA THR A 222 23.97 9.58 -8.93
C THR A 222 23.75 8.98 -10.31
N VAL A 223 24.11 9.73 -11.35
CA VAL A 223 24.10 9.25 -12.74
C VAL A 223 25.50 9.43 -13.32
N ALA A 224 25.99 8.41 -14.02
CA ALA A 224 27.30 8.44 -14.65
C ALA A 224 27.40 9.55 -15.70
N PRO A 225 28.57 10.22 -15.82
CA PRO A 225 28.81 11.19 -16.89
C PRO A 225 28.55 10.58 -18.27
N GLY A 226 27.88 11.33 -19.14
CA GLY A 226 27.59 10.89 -20.51
C GLY A 226 26.26 10.14 -20.70
N ASN A 227 25.49 9.88 -19.63
CA ASN A 227 24.09 9.47 -19.81
C ASN A 227 23.31 10.58 -20.53
N THR A 228 22.66 10.25 -21.64
CA THR A 228 21.93 11.22 -22.48
C THR A 228 20.45 11.33 -22.16
N VAL A 229 19.91 10.40 -21.37
CA VAL A 229 18.48 10.33 -21.03
C VAL A 229 18.24 10.84 -19.62
N TYR A 230 19.14 10.53 -18.69
CA TYR A 230 19.02 10.88 -17.28
C TYR A 230 20.21 11.70 -16.79
N HIS A 231 19.97 12.49 -15.76
CA HIS A 231 21.02 13.13 -14.98
C HIS A 231 20.61 13.12 -13.50
N SER A 232 21.58 13.33 -12.62
CA SER A 232 21.33 13.55 -11.20
C SER A 232 21.35 15.05 -10.88
N ALA A 233 20.30 15.57 -10.24
CA ALA A 233 20.23 16.94 -9.75
C ALA A 233 19.58 16.96 -8.37
N GLY A 234 20.20 17.65 -7.41
CA GLY A 234 19.69 17.72 -6.03
C GLY A 234 19.48 16.34 -5.37
N ASN A 235 20.35 15.37 -5.69
CA ASN A 235 20.22 13.99 -5.21
C ASN A 235 18.91 13.31 -5.66
N CYS A 236 18.40 13.69 -6.84
CA CYS A 236 17.26 13.09 -7.53
C CYS A 236 17.71 12.52 -8.88
N LEU A 237 17.06 11.46 -9.34
CA LEU A 237 17.14 10.98 -10.72
C LEU A 237 16.14 11.76 -11.57
N VAL A 238 16.61 12.43 -12.62
CA VAL A 238 15.78 13.29 -13.47
C VAL A 238 15.93 12.88 -14.93
N GLU A 239 14.82 12.75 -15.66
CA GLU A 239 14.82 12.58 -17.12
C GLU A 239 15.14 13.92 -17.80
N THR A 240 16.29 13.99 -18.47
CA THR A 240 16.89 15.23 -19.01
C THR A 240 15.99 15.96 -20.00
N ARG A 241 15.26 15.21 -20.84
CA ARG A 241 14.44 15.81 -21.91
C ARG A 241 13.17 16.47 -21.39
N THR A 242 12.55 15.90 -20.36
CA THR A 242 11.24 16.32 -19.86
C THR A 242 11.35 17.16 -18.59
N GLY A 243 12.45 17.03 -17.84
CA GLY A 243 12.57 17.58 -16.49
C GLY A 243 11.73 16.80 -15.47
N THR A 244 11.33 15.57 -15.79
CA THR A 244 10.58 14.71 -14.87
C THR A 244 11.52 14.11 -13.82
N LEU A 245 11.26 14.40 -12.55
CA LEU A 245 11.89 13.73 -11.43
C LEU A 245 11.34 12.30 -11.34
N VAL A 246 12.18 11.32 -11.64
CA VAL A 246 11.83 9.90 -11.71
C VAL A 246 11.93 9.23 -10.34
N GLN A 247 12.96 9.57 -9.58
CA GLN A 247 13.18 9.01 -8.25
C GLN A 247 13.92 10.00 -7.36
N GLY A 248 13.42 10.22 -6.15
CA GLY A 248 14.12 10.87 -5.05
C GLY A 248 14.47 9.88 -3.94
N CYS A 249 15.08 10.39 -2.88
CA CYS A 249 15.54 9.61 -1.74
C CYS A 249 15.43 10.45 -0.47
N LYS A 250 15.81 9.90 0.68
CA LYS A 250 15.58 10.55 2.00
C LYS A 250 16.29 11.90 2.18
N SER A 251 17.35 12.14 1.40
CA SER A 251 18.18 13.35 1.44
C SER A 251 18.09 14.19 0.16
N SER A 252 17.06 13.96 -0.65
CA SER A 252 16.83 14.73 -1.88
C SER A 252 16.40 16.16 -1.62
N VAL A 253 16.84 17.04 -2.50
CA VAL A 253 16.40 18.44 -2.60
C VAL A 253 15.94 18.64 -4.04
N ILE A 254 14.70 19.10 -4.24
CA ILE A 254 14.26 19.44 -5.60
C ILE A 254 14.95 20.77 -5.98
N PRO A 255 15.81 20.78 -7.01
CA PRO A 255 16.58 21.96 -7.38
C PRO A 255 15.70 23.06 -7.97
N ASP A 256 16.09 24.31 -7.74
CA ASP A 256 15.40 25.53 -8.20
C ASP A 256 15.97 26.08 -9.53
N ASP A 257 16.93 25.38 -10.12
CA ASP A 257 17.61 25.74 -11.38
C ASP A 257 16.80 25.42 -12.66
N GLY A 258 15.58 24.89 -12.50
CA GLY A 258 14.70 24.52 -13.61
C GLY A 258 14.99 23.14 -14.22
N SER A 259 15.93 22.36 -13.67
CA SER A 259 16.16 20.97 -14.10
C SER A 259 14.98 20.06 -13.81
N VAL A 260 14.17 20.37 -12.80
CA VAL A 260 12.92 19.66 -12.47
C VAL A 260 11.70 20.54 -12.75
N THR A 261 10.84 20.09 -13.67
CA THR A 261 9.60 20.77 -14.04
C THR A 261 8.36 19.96 -13.67
N VAL A 262 8.51 18.64 -13.52
CA VAL A 262 7.46 17.70 -13.15
C VAL A 262 7.99 16.75 -12.07
N ILE A 263 7.22 16.55 -11.01
CA ILE A 263 7.46 15.45 -10.06
C ILE A 263 6.70 14.24 -10.57
N GLY A 264 7.43 13.21 -11.01
CA GLY A 264 6.86 12.03 -11.65
C GLY A 264 6.10 11.12 -10.68
N TRP A 265 5.39 10.15 -11.26
CA TRP A 265 4.56 9.23 -10.51
C TRP A 265 5.35 8.48 -9.43
N GLY A 266 4.93 8.62 -8.18
CA GLY A 266 5.56 7.92 -7.06
C GLY A 266 7.04 8.27 -6.82
N ALA A 267 7.54 9.40 -7.33
CA ALA A 267 8.97 9.68 -7.34
C ALA A 267 9.62 9.71 -5.94
N PHE A 268 8.86 10.06 -4.89
CA PHE A 268 9.27 9.98 -3.49
C PHE A 268 8.47 8.96 -2.68
N ALA A 269 7.57 8.20 -3.30
CA ALA A 269 6.66 7.35 -2.55
C ALA A 269 7.39 6.28 -1.72
N GLY A 270 7.05 6.23 -0.44
CA GLY A 270 7.66 5.37 0.58
C GLY A 270 9.12 5.70 0.90
N THR A 271 9.64 6.86 0.50
CA THR A 271 10.97 7.32 0.93
C THR A 271 10.92 7.84 2.37
N ALA A 272 12.09 7.89 3.02
CA ALA A 272 12.23 8.50 4.36
C ALA A 272 12.48 10.02 4.29
N LEU A 273 11.94 10.72 3.28
CA LEU A 273 12.11 12.17 3.12
C LEU A 273 11.37 12.92 4.25
N ALA A 274 12.10 13.72 5.03
CA ALA A 274 11.54 14.40 6.21
C ALA A 274 10.90 15.76 5.90
N ALA A 275 11.39 16.46 4.89
CA ALA A 275 10.88 17.76 4.47
C ALA A 275 11.14 17.96 2.97
N VAL A 276 10.25 18.70 2.30
CA VAL A 276 10.42 19.04 0.88
C VAL A 276 10.02 20.48 0.60
N ARG A 277 10.81 21.16 -0.23
CA ARG A 277 10.43 22.40 -0.91
C ARG A 277 10.11 22.06 -2.36
N ILE A 278 8.99 22.59 -2.87
CA ILE A 278 8.53 22.47 -4.25
C ILE A 278 8.82 23.80 -4.96
N PRO A 279 9.88 23.89 -5.78
CA PRO A 279 10.27 25.14 -6.43
C PRO A 279 9.25 25.64 -7.46
N ALA A 280 9.27 26.94 -7.76
CA ALA A 280 8.36 27.56 -8.72
C ALA A 280 8.44 26.97 -10.14
N ALA A 281 9.60 26.44 -10.53
CA ALA A 281 9.81 25.75 -11.80
C ALA A 281 9.00 24.45 -11.94
N VAL A 282 8.56 23.86 -10.81
CA VAL A 282 7.70 22.67 -10.81
C VAL A 282 6.27 23.08 -11.15
N THR A 283 5.85 22.73 -12.37
CA THR A 283 4.52 23.05 -12.90
C THR A 283 3.59 21.84 -12.92
N GLY A 284 4.15 20.63 -12.80
CA GLY A 284 3.43 19.36 -12.77
C GLY A 284 3.79 18.48 -11.58
N MET A 285 2.80 17.73 -11.10
CA MET A 285 2.95 16.69 -10.09
C MET A 285 2.06 15.54 -10.50
N GLU A 286 2.62 14.35 -10.65
CA GLU A 286 1.87 13.14 -11.00
C GLU A 286 1.36 12.39 -9.75
N GLY A 287 0.60 11.32 -9.96
CA GLY A 287 -0.04 10.56 -8.89
C GLY A 287 0.95 9.98 -7.88
N SER A 288 0.53 9.92 -6.62
CA SER A 288 1.30 9.29 -5.54
C SER A 288 2.71 9.87 -5.30
N ALA A 289 3.02 11.07 -5.79
CA ALA A 289 4.37 11.64 -5.79
C ALA A 289 5.14 11.48 -4.45
N PHE A 290 4.47 11.67 -3.32
CA PHE A 290 5.01 11.53 -1.96
C PHE A 290 4.24 10.52 -1.10
N ALA A 291 3.45 9.62 -1.71
CA ALA A 291 2.63 8.67 -0.96
C ALA A 291 3.46 7.80 -0.01
N GLY A 292 3.07 7.67 1.25
CA GLY A 292 3.75 6.86 2.26
C GLY A 292 5.08 7.44 2.75
N CYS A 293 5.38 8.72 2.51
CA CYS A 293 6.49 9.41 3.17
C CYS A 293 6.15 9.64 4.65
N THR A 294 6.16 8.58 5.45
CA THR A 294 5.64 8.56 6.84
C THR A 294 6.39 9.49 7.80
N VAL A 295 7.59 9.93 7.44
CA VAL A 295 8.39 10.89 8.23
C VAL A 295 8.34 12.32 7.70
N LEU A 296 7.67 12.56 6.56
CA LEU A 296 7.53 13.87 5.94
C LEU A 296 6.66 14.77 6.82
N HIS A 297 7.27 15.70 7.53
CA HIS A 297 6.56 16.58 8.45
C HIS A 297 6.22 17.95 7.87
N THR A 298 6.86 18.34 6.75
CA THR A 298 6.70 19.66 6.14
C THR A 298 6.80 19.62 4.62
N VAL A 299 5.83 20.27 3.97
CA VAL A 299 5.83 20.55 2.53
C VAL A 299 5.73 22.07 2.34
N ALA A 300 6.74 22.66 1.70
CA ALA A 300 6.76 24.08 1.37
C ALA A 300 6.66 24.27 -0.15
N PHE A 301 5.71 25.07 -0.60
CA PHE A 301 5.63 25.49 -1.99
C PHE A 301 6.19 26.90 -2.12
N ASP A 302 6.88 27.19 -3.22
CA ASP A 302 7.32 28.55 -3.51
C ASP A 302 6.13 29.51 -3.66
N PRO A 303 6.24 30.78 -3.21
CA PRO A 303 5.12 31.73 -3.25
C PRO A 303 4.55 31.99 -4.64
N ASP A 304 5.37 31.88 -5.68
CA ASP A 304 5.06 32.05 -7.09
C ASP A 304 4.85 30.70 -7.82
N SER A 305 4.63 29.61 -7.07
CA SER A 305 4.31 28.29 -7.61
C SER A 305 3.21 28.35 -8.67
N ALA A 306 3.52 27.87 -9.87
CA ALA A 306 2.58 27.73 -10.98
C ALA A 306 1.84 26.38 -10.99
N LEU A 307 2.02 25.54 -9.97
CA LEU A 307 1.39 24.23 -9.86
C LEU A 307 -0.14 24.34 -9.87
N ARG A 308 -0.78 23.70 -10.84
CA ARG A 308 -2.24 23.76 -11.02
C ARG A 308 -3.00 22.65 -10.30
N ARG A 309 -2.34 21.55 -9.98
CA ARG A 309 -2.98 20.37 -9.41
C ARG A 309 -2.06 19.72 -8.39
N ILE A 310 -2.64 19.39 -7.24
CA ILE A 310 -2.09 18.38 -6.34
C ILE A 310 -2.76 17.08 -6.76
N SER A 311 -1.96 16.11 -7.22
CA SER A 311 -2.47 14.91 -7.87
C SER A 311 -3.07 13.89 -6.92
N ASP A 312 -3.70 12.85 -7.49
CA ASP A 312 -4.32 11.78 -6.71
C ASP A 312 -3.27 11.08 -5.85
N SER A 313 -3.60 10.83 -4.59
CA SER A 313 -2.74 10.21 -3.58
C SER A 313 -1.40 10.93 -3.36
N ALA A 314 -1.24 12.20 -3.79
CA ALA A 314 0.05 12.88 -3.81
C ALA A 314 0.81 12.82 -2.47
N PHE A 315 0.11 12.93 -1.34
CA PHE A 315 0.63 12.86 0.02
C PHE A 315 -0.11 11.81 0.87
N GLU A 316 -0.76 10.83 0.26
CA GLU A 316 -1.46 9.74 0.98
C GLU A 316 -0.52 9.07 1.99
N GLY A 317 -0.95 8.88 3.24
CA GLY A 317 -0.15 8.23 4.27
C GLY A 317 1.10 9.00 4.72
N CYS A 318 1.18 10.31 4.47
CA CYS A 318 2.19 11.18 5.09
C CYS A 318 1.81 11.45 6.56
N THR A 319 1.87 10.41 7.39
CA THR A 319 1.33 10.40 8.75
C THR A 319 1.97 11.41 9.70
N ALA A 320 3.17 11.90 9.40
CA ALA A 320 3.87 12.94 10.17
C ALA A 320 3.62 14.38 9.67
N LEU A 321 2.92 14.58 8.54
CA LEU A 321 2.73 15.90 7.93
C LEU A 321 1.87 16.78 8.84
N ARG A 322 2.40 17.90 9.32
CA ARG A 322 1.71 18.75 10.31
C ARG A 322 0.96 19.93 9.71
N THR A 323 1.54 20.50 8.66
CA THR A 323 1.06 21.75 8.08
C THR A 323 1.20 21.69 6.56
N VAL A 324 0.20 22.19 5.85
CA VAL A 324 0.30 22.42 4.39
C VAL A 324 -0.36 23.74 4.01
N SER A 325 0.32 24.51 3.17
CA SER A 325 -0.21 25.74 2.57
C SER A 325 -0.36 25.55 1.06
N ILE A 326 -1.59 25.49 0.59
CA ILE A 326 -1.94 25.26 -0.81
C ILE A 326 -1.72 26.56 -1.62
N PRO A 327 -0.87 26.55 -2.66
CA PRO A 327 -0.61 27.74 -3.49
C PRO A 327 -1.84 28.26 -4.24
N ALA A 328 -1.88 29.56 -4.53
CA ALA A 328 -3.04 30.21 -5.14
C ALA A 328 -3.34 29.71 -6.56
N ALA A 329 -2.33 29.21 -7.28
CA ALA A 329 -2.48 28.68 -8.63
C ALA A 329 -3.16 27.29 -8.68
N VAL A 330 -3.25 26.57 -7.56
CA VAL A 330 -3.87 25.25 -7.51
C VAL A 330 -5.36 25.36 -7.78
N GLN A 331 -5.83 24.60 -8.76
CA GLN A 331 -7.21 24.52 -9.21
C GLN A 331 -7.90 23.25 -8.72
N HIS A 332 -7.13 22.17 -8.57
CA HIS A 332 -7.66 20.84 -8.23
C HIS A 332 -6.78 20.14 -7.19
N ILE A 333 -7.42 19.57 -6.18
CA ILE A 333 -6.79 18.59 -5.27
C ILE A 333 -7.36 17.22 -5.61
N GLY A 334 -6.49 16.24 -5.84
CA GLY A 334 -6.84 14.91 -6.29
C GLY A 334 -7.52 14.02 -5.24
N ARG A 335 -8.00 12.86 -5.69
CA ARG A 335 -8.57 11.82 -4.84
C ARG A 335 -7.51 11.30 -3.86
N HIS A 336 -7.86 11.11 -2.59
CA HIS A 336 -6.95 10.67 -1.52
C HIS A 336 -5.68 11.53 -1.32
N ALA A 337 -5.62 12.75 -1.87
CA ALA A 337 -4.37 13.52 -1.95
C ALA A 337 -3.65 13.70 -0.61
N PHE A 338 -4.37 13.80 0.50
CA PHE A 338 -3.88 13.89 1.88
C PHE A 338 -4.57 12.86 2.79
N GLN A 339 -5.08 11.74 2.24
CA GLN A 339 -5.66 10.68 3.06
C GLN A 339 -4.61 10.17 4.06
N ASP A 340 -5.03 9.82 5.28
CA ASP A 340 -4.16 9.28 6.34
C ASP A 340 -3.00 10.22 6.71
N CYS A 341 -3.15 11.53 6.48
CA CYS A 341 -2.24 12.54 7.05
C CYS A 341 -2.63 12.82 8.51
N ASN A 342 -2.53 11.80 9.39
CA ASN A 342 -3.11 11.84 10.73
C ASN A 342 -2.60 13.01 11.61
N ALA A 343 -1.36 13.47 11.40
CA ALA A 343 -0.77 14.60 12.12
C ALA A 343 -1.11 15.98 11.53
N LEU A 344 -1.86 16.06 10.42
CA LEU A 344 -2.16 17.32 9.74
C LEU A 344 -3.10 18.17 10.58
N ALA A 345 -2.52 19.12 11.31
CA ALA A 345 -3.26 19.99 12.21
C ALA A 345 -3.70 21.29 11.54
N GLU A 346 -2.98 21.72 10.50
CA GLU A 346 -3.19 23.01 9.86
C GLU A 346 -3.15 22.93 8.33
N LEU A 347 -4.29 23.22 7.71
CA LEU A 347 -4.48 23.34 6.27
C LEU A 347 -4.80 24.80 5.93
N ARG A 348 -3.96 25.43 5.11
CA ARG A 348 -4.15 26.81 4.65
C ARG A 348 -4.30 26.85 3.15
N PHE A 349 -5.16 27.73 2.66
CA PHE A 349 -5.26 28.08 1.25
C PHE A 349 -4.73 29.50 1.05
N ALA A 350 -3.87 29.70 0.06
CA ALA A 350 -3.36 31.03 -0.24
C ALA A 350 -4.49 32.00 -0.65
N PRO A 351 -4.46 33.28 -0.23
CA PRO A 351 -5.45 34.27 -0.63
C PRO A 351 -5.55 34.42 -2.15
N GLY A 352 -6.76 34.63 -2.67
CA GLY A 352 -7.01 34.71 -4.11
C GLY A 352 -6.78 33.39 -4.86
N GLY A 353 -6.84 32.26 -4.14
CA GLY A 353 -6.70 30.92 -4.70
C GLY A 353 -7.77 30.59 -5.74
N ARG A 354 -7.43 29.67 -6.64
CA ARG A 354 -8.27 29.27 -7.79
C ARG A 354 -8.88 27.87 -7.63
N LEU A 355 -8.89 27.33 -6.42
CA LEU A 355 -9.35 25.98 -6.14
C LEU A 355 -10.84 25.88 -6.45
N SER A 356 -11.20 25.00 -7.39
CA SER A 356 -12.59 24.76 -7.79
C SER A 356 -13.11 23.39 -7.40
N SER A 357 -12.23 22.41 -7.16
CA SER A 357 -12.65 21.07 -6.75
C SER A 357 -11.70 20.35 -5.80
N LEU A 358 -12.29 19.50 -4.95
CA LEU A 358 -11.62 18.53 -4.09
C LEU A 358 -11.98 17.12 -4.56
N GLY A 359 -11.01 16.24 -4.70
CA GLY A 359 -11.24 14.83 -4.98
C GLY A 359 -11.84 14.10 -3.78
N SER A 360 -12.58 13.02 -4.05
CA SER A 360 -13.13 12.19 -2.98
C SER A 360 -12.03 11.70 -2.03
N MET A 361 -12.32 11.69 -0.71
CA MET A 361 -11.37 11.29 0.33
C MET A 361 -10.09 12.12 0.39
N ALA A 362 -10.05 13.33 -0.20
CA ALA A 362 -8.84 14.15 -0.26
C ALA A 362 -8.18 14.41 1.09
N PHE A 363 -8.95 14.55 2.17
CA PHE A 363 -8.47 14.78 3.54
C PHE A 363 -9.04 13.75 4.53
N ARG A 364 -9.33 12.54 4.04
CA ARG A 364 -9.87 11.48 4.88
C ARG A 364 -8.86 11.08 5.96
N ASP A 365 -9.34 10.79 7.17
CA ASP A 365 -8.56 10.33 8.31
C ASP A 365 -7.39 11.31 8.65
N CYS A 366 -7.63 12.62 8.45
CA CYS A 366 -6.76 13.72 8.91
C CYS A 366 -7.07 14.05 10.39
N ASP A 367 -6.77 13.10 11.28
CA ASP A 367 -7.28 13.08 12.66
C ASP A 367 -6.94 14.30 13.51
N SER A 368 -5.85 15.01 13.20
CA SER A 368 -5.42 16.21 13.94
C SER A 368 -6.02 17.51 13.42
N LEU A 369 -6.75 17.48 12.30
CA LEU A 369 -7.24 18.69 11.62
C LEU A 369 -8.41 19.29 12.41
N THR A 370 -8.21 20.47 13.00
CA THR A 370 -9.20 21.06 13.92
C THR A 370 -10.23 21.96 13.26
N ALA A 371 -9.83 22.65 12.18
CA ALA A 371 -10.69 23.55 11.44
C ALA A 371 -10.22 23.64 9.98
N VAL A 372 -11.18 23.84 9.07
CA VAL A 372 -10.90 24.05 7.66
C VAL A 372 -11.71 25.25 7.15
N ALA A 373 -11.00 26.26 6.68
CA ALA A 373 -11.59 27.37 5.93
C ALA A 373 -11.56 27.02 4.44
N LEU A 374 -12.64 26.43 3.94
CA LEU A 374 -12.78 26.13 2.52
C LEU A 374 -12.76 27.43 1.70
N PRO A 375 -12.00 27.53 0.60
CA PRO A 375 -11.88 28.75 -0.16
C PRO A 375 -13.15 29.05 -0.97
N GLU A 376 -13.47 30.34 -1.12
CA GLU A 376 -14.46 30.81 -2.09
C GLU A 376 -14.00 30.44 -3.52
N GLY A 377 -14.91 29.90 -4.33
CA GLY A 377 -14.61 29.35 -5.66
C GLY A 377 -14.75 27.83 -5.74
N LEU A 378 -14.73 27.12 -4.60
CA LEU A 378 -15.03 25.69 -4.53
C LEU A 378 -16.50 25.44 -4.90
N THR A 379 -16.76 24.59 -5.89
CA THR A 379 -18.13 24.34 -6.38
C THR A 379 -18.73 23.04 -5.86
N ASP A 380 -17.89 22.03 -5.63
CA ASP A 380 -18.32 20.66 -5.36
C ASP A 380 -17.49 19.99 -4.27
N LEU A 381 -18.18 19.29 -3.37
CA LEU A 381 -17.66 18.21 -2.53
C LEU A 381 -18.28 16.91 -3.07
N TYR A 382 -17.48 16.01 -3.62
CA TYR A 382 -17.92 14.77 -4.27
C TYR A 382 -18.17 13.60 -3.30
N GLY A 383 -17.75 13.70 -2.04
CA GLY A 383 -18.03 12.77 -0.95
C GLY A 383 -16.77 12.24 -0.25
N TRP A 384 -16.92 11.96 1.05
CA TRP A 384 -15.89 11.47 1.97
C TRP A 384 -14.65 12.37 2.14
N GLU A 385 -14.66 13.64 1.70
CA GLU A 385 -13.49 14.52 1.71
C GLU A 385 -12.81 14.63 3.07
N PHE A 386 -13.59 14.82 4.13
CA PHE A 386 -13.14 14.94 5.51
C PHE A 386 -13.65 13.78 6.37
N TYR A 387 -13.93 12.62 5.76
CA TYR A 387 -14.37 11.44 6.49
C TYR A 387 -13.35 11.07 7.57
N GLY A 388 -13.79 10.79 8.79
CA GLY A 388 -12.90 10.34 9.86
C GLY A 388 -11.98 11.42 10.44
N CYS A 389 -12.21 12.71 10.18
CA CYS A 389 -11.43 13.77 10.81
C CYS A 389 -11.82 13.94 12.29
N ASP A 390 -11.18 13.17 13.17
CA ASP A 390 -11.56 13.04 14.58
C ASP A 390 -11.50 14.35 15.39
N ALA A 391 -10.56 15.24 15.11
CA ALA A 391 -10.41 16.52 15.81
C ALA A 391 -11.17 17.69 15.17
N LEU A 392 -11.83 17.51 14.03
CA LEU A 392 -12.48 18.59 13.28
C LEU A 392 -13.67 19.16 14.06
N ARG A 393 -13.59 20.44 14.44
CA ARG A 393 -14.60 21.12 15.28
C ARG A 393 -15.55 22.00 14.52
N SER A 394 -15.09 22.63 13.44
CA SER A 394 -15.88 23.60 12.71
C SER A 394 -15.70 23.48 11.21
N ILE A 395 -16.80 23.64 10.47
CA ILE A 395 -16.81 23.75 9.01
C ILE A 395 -17.67 24.92 8.56
N ALA A 396 -17.12 25.69 7.62
CA ALA A 396 -17.83 26.74 6.90
C ALA A 396 -17.98 26.36 5.43
N ILE A 397 -19.22 26.30 4.93
CA ILE A 397 -19.53 26.03 3.53
C ILE A 397 -19.49 27.35 2.74
N PRO A 398 -18.62 27.50 1.72
CA PRO A 398 -18.53 28.71 0.89
C PRO A 398 -19.81 29.01 0.12
N ALA A 399 -19.95 30.26 -0.35
CA ALA A 399 -21.15 30.68 -1.10
C ALA A 399 -21.27 29.98 -2.46
N THR A 400 -20.14 29.53 -3.01
CA THR A 400 -20.04 28.88 -4.32
C THR A 400 -20.35 27.39 -4.32
N VAL A 401 -20.43 26.74 -3.16
CA VAL A 401 -20.67 25.28 -3.09
C VAL A 401 -22.11 24.97 -3.46
N THR A 402 -22.28 24.12 -4.47
CA THR A 402 -23.59 23.68 -4.98
C THR A 402 -23.87 22.20 -4.70
N VAL A 403 -22.85 21.42 -4.37
CA VAL A 403 -22.98 20.00 -4.06
C VAL A 403 -22.16 19.66 -2.82
N ILE A 404 -22.83 19.07 -1.83
CA ILE A 404 -22.22 18.35 -0.70
C ILE A 404 -22.50 16.87 -0.89
N GLY A 405 -21.44 16.13 -1.23
CA GLY A 405 -21.46 14.70 -1.45
C GLY A 405 -21.73 13.91 -0.17
N TRP A 406 -22.10 12.64 -0.34
CA TRP A 406 -22.38 11.77 0.77
C TRP A 406 -21.15 11.62 1.67
N ASN A 407 -21.38 11.57 2.98
CA ASN A 407 -20.35 11.29 3.96
C ASN A 407 -19.15 12.27 3.97
N SER A 408 -19.27 13.44 3.34
CA SER A 408 -18.18 14.44 3.27
C SER A 408 -17.58 14.78 4.64
N PHE A 409 -18.41 14.75 5.69
CA PHE A 409 -18.04 15.02 7.09
C PHE A 409 -18.48 13.89 8.04
N ALA A 410 -18.71 12.68 7.52
CA ALA A 410 -19.08 11.55 8.38
C ALA A 410 -17.88 11.10 9.22
N LYS A 411 -18.16 10.51 10.39
CA LYS A 411 -17.16 10.14 11.40
C LYS A 411 -16.26 11.30 11.82
N CYS A 412 -16.85 12.49 11.97
CA CYS A 412 -16.21 13.64 12.61
C CYS A 412 -16.84 13.85 14.01
N PRO A 413 -16.48 13.05 15.03
CA PRO A 413 -17.14 13.07 16.33
C PRO A 413 -16.98 14.40 17.08
N ALA A 414 -15.91 15.16 16.84
CA ALA A 414 -15.66 16.44 17.48
C ALA A 414 -16.41 17.63 16.88
N LEU A 415 -17.05 17.47 15.71
CA LEU A 415 -17.69 18.56 14.97
C LEU A 415 -18.81 19.18 15.81
N GLU A 416 -18.70 20.47 16.11
CA GLU A 416 -19.64 21.27 16.93
C GLU A 416 -20.19 22.50 16.23
N GLN A 417 -19.57 22.96 15.14
CA GLN A 417 -19.99 24.20 14.50
C GLN A 417 -20.09 24.05 12.98
N LEU A 418 -21.27 24.31 12.46
CA LEU A 418 -21.59 24.34 11.05
C LEU A 418 -22.09 25.72 10.66
N THR A 419 -21.49 26.32 9.64
CA THR A 419 -21.94 27.60 9.08
C THR A 419 -22.00 27.54 7.56
N VAL A 420 -22.88 28.33 6.96
CA VAL A 420 -22.92 28.53 5.51
C VAL A 420 -22.63 30.01 5.22
N ALA A 421 -21.82 30.29 4.22
CA ALA A 421 -21.46 31.66 3.87
C ALA A 421 -22.68 32.44 3.34
N PRO A 422 -22.79 33.74 3.67
CA PRO A 422 -23.84 34.59 3.12
C PRO A 422 -23.84 34.56 1.59
N GLY A 423 -24.99 34.29 0.98
CA GLY A 423 -25.15 34.23 -0.47
C GLY A 423 -25.09 32.83 -1.08
N ASN A 424 -24.84 31.77 -0.30
CA ASN A 424 -25.10 30.41 -0.79
C ASN A 424 -26.60 30.25 -1.09
N THR A 425 -26.93 29.87 -2.33
CA THR A 425 -28.33 29.72 -2.77
C THR A 425 -28.85 28.29 -2.66
N VAL A 426 -27.95 27.32 -2.46
CA VAL A 426 -28.28 25.89 -2.42
C VAL A 426 -28.45 25.39 -0.98
N TYR A 427 -27.63 25.90 -0.08
CA TYR A 427 -27.61 25.51 1.33
C TYR A 427 -27.84 26.73 2.22
N HIS A 428 -28.48 26.49 3.36
CA HIS A 428 -28.54 27.43 4.47
C HIS A 428 -28.26 26.68 5.77
N GLU A 429 -27.86 27.41 6.80
CA GLU A 429 -27.69 26.88 8.15
C GLU A 429 -28.88 27.25 9.05
N ALA A 430 -29.35 26.29 9.83
CA ALA A 430 -30.30 26.53 10.91
C ALA A 430 -30.13 25.45 11.99
N GLY A 431 -30.15 25.85 13.26
CA GLY A 431 -29.98 24.91 14.38
C GLY A 431 -28.68 24.11 14.29
N ASN A 432 -27.61 24.73 13.76
CA ASN A 432 -26.31 24.08 13.57
C ASN A 432 -26.41 22.81 12.69
N CYS A 433 -27.28 22.87 11.68
CA CYS A 433 -27.46 21.88 10.62
C CYS A 433 -27.27 22.59 9.28
N ILE A 434 -26.66 21.93 8.29
CA ILE A 434 -26.61 22.41 6.90
C ILE A 434 -27.77 21.75 6.15
N ILE A 435 -28.65 22.57 5.59
CA ILE A 435 -29.91 22.14 4.99
C ILE A 435 -29.94 22.59 3.53
N ARG A 436 -30.30 21.69 2.63
CA ARG A 436 -30.50 22.01 1.22
C ARG A 436 -31.83 22.76 1.04
N THR A 437 -31.77 23.96 0.49
CA THR A 437 -32.91 24.88 0.37
C THR A 437 -34.02 24.35 -0.52
N ALA A 438 -33.68 23.68 -1.64
CA ALA A 438 -34.64 23.27 -2.65
C ALA A 438 -35.60 22.16 -2.19
N ASP A 439 -35.10 21.18 -1.43
CA ASP A 439 -35.87 20.01 -0.99
C ASP A 439 -35.96 19.86 0.53
N LYS A 440 -35.42 20.81 1.29
CA LYS A 440 -35.45 20.82 2.75
C LYS A 440 -34.79 19.58 3.38
N ARG A 441 -33.78 19.03 2.70
CA ARG A 441 -33.01 17.89 3.18
C ARG A 441 -31.86 18.36 4.06
N LEU A 442 -31.80 17.87 5.29
CA LEU A 442 -30.63 18.05 6.15
C LEU A 442 -29.47 17.27 5.56
N ALA A 443 -28.45 17.99 5.08
CA ALA A 443 -27.30 17.41 4.39
C ALA A 443 -26.16 17.05 5.36
N VAL A 444 -25.91 17.89 6.36
CA VAL A 444 -24.85 17.69 7.35
C VAL A 444 -25.34 18.15 8.72
N GLY A 445 -25.10 17.32 9.72
CA GLY A 445 -25.27 17.63 11.14
C GLY A 445 -24.02 17.26 11.93
N CYS A 446 -24.01 17.66 13.20
CA CYS A 446 -22.86 17.56 14.09
C CYS A 446 -23.32 17.29 15.54
N LYS A 447 -22.37 17.17 16.49
CA LYS A 447 -22.68 16.76 17.87
C LYS A 447 -23.53 17.78 18.66
N SER A 448 -23.61 19.01 18.18
CA SER A 448 -24.36 20.12 18.80
C SER A 448 -25.54 20.59 17.92
N SER A 449 -25.96 19.77 16.97
CA SER A 449 -27.10 20.07 16.10
C SER A 449 -28.43 19.97 16.83
N VAL A 450 -29.31 20.91 16.50
CA VAL A 450 -30.74 20.92 16.87
C VAL A 450 -31.50 21.05 15.56
N ILE A 451 -32.27 20.02 15.17
CA ILE A 451 -33.02 20.09 13.91
C ILE A 451 -34.15 21.14 14.08
N PRO A 452 -34.26 22.15 13.20
CA PRO A 452 -35.27 23.20 13.34
C PRO A 452 -36.71 22.67 13.23
N ASP A 453 -37.59 23.19 14.08
CA ASP A 453 -39.03 22.88 14.11
C ASP A 453 -39.89 23.97 13.44
N ASP A 454 -39.36 24.59 12.38
CA ASP A 454 -40.00 25.65 11.60
C ASP A 454 -40.41 25.18 10.19
N GLY A 455 -40.35 23.86 9.95
CA GLY A 455 -40.64 23.25 8.64
C GLY A 455 -39.56 23.48 7.58
N SER A 456 -38.35 23.94 7.96
CA SER A 456 -37.19 24.02 7.08
C SER A 456 -36.55 22.65 6.79
N VAL A 457 -36.85 21.62 7.59
CA VAL A 457 -36.36 20.25 7.40
C VAL A 457 -37.52 19.28 7.21
N THR A 458 -37.54 18.57 6.07
CA THR A 458 -38.55 17.54 5.76
C THR A 458 -37.96 16.15 5.67
N SER A 459 -36.63 16.03 5.55
CA SER A 459 -35.92 14.74 5.52
C SER A 459 -34.52 14.86 6.09
N ILE A 460 -34.05 13.79 6.72
CA ILE A 460 -32.67 13.66 7.21
C ILE A 460 -31.86 12.88 6.19
N GLY A 461 -30.82 13.51 5.66
CA GLY A 461 -30.02 13.02 4.53
C GLY A 461 -29.24 11.74 4.80
N ILE A 462 -28.80 11.10 3.71
CA ILE A 462 -27.90 9.94 3.77
C ILE A 462 -26.62 10.31 4.51
N GLY A 463 -26.30 9.58 5.59
CA GLY A 463 -25.11 9.80 6.39
C GLY A 463 -25.01 11.18 7.07
N ALA A 464 -26.13 11.93 7.19
CA ALA A 464 -26.09 13.33 7.62
C ALA A 464 -25.49 13.55 9.01
N PHE A 465 -25.64 12.58 9.91
CA PHE A 465 -25.05 12.55 11.24
C PHE A 465 -24.12 11.34 11.43
N GLU A 466 -23.74 10.62 10.37
CA GLU A 466 -22.98 9.38 10.52
C GLU A 466 -21.69 9.62 11.30
N GLY A 467 -21.49 8.89 12.40
CA GLY A 467 -20.32 9.00 13.27
C GLY A 467 -20.19 10.33 14.01
N SER A 468 -21.27 11.12 14.09
CA SER A 468 -21.29 12.34 14.89
C SER A 468 -21.23 12.03 16.39
N GLY A 469 -20.72 12.98 17.18
CA GLY A 469 -20.66 12.88 18.64
C GLY A 469 -22.01 13.10 19.35
N LEU A 470 -23.14 12.95 18.66
CA LEU A 470 -24.47 13.16 19.24
C LEU A 470 -24.75 12.18 20.39
N THR A 471 -25.31 12.70 21.47
CA THR A 471 -25.80 11.87 22.60
C THR A 471 -27.32 11.78 22.66
N ALA A 472 -28.02 12.76 22.10
CA ALA A 472 -29.47 12.76 21.96
C ALA A 472 -29.86 13.58 20.73
N ILE A 473 -31.01 13.28 20.14
CA ILE A 473 -31.57 14.08 19.05
C ILE A 473 -33.10 14.10 19.13
N ASP A 474 -33.68 15.27 18.91
CA ASP A 474 -35.12 15.45 18.77
C ASP A 474 -35.44 15.65 17.27
N ILE A 475 -36.43 14.90 16.77
CA ILE A 475 -36.85 14.85 15.38
C ILE A 475 -38.17 15.64 15.23
N PRO A 476 -38.17 16.80 14.54
CA PRO A 476 -39.33 17.66 14.37
C PRO A 476 -40.50 17.01 13.64
N ALA A 477 -41.70 17.57 13.81
CA ALA A 477 -42.93 16.95 13.31
C ALA A 477 -42.99 16.90 11.77
N ASP A 478 -42.35 17.85 11.10
CA ASP A 478 -42.32 17.96 9.64
C ASP A 478 -41.35 16.98 8.94
N VAL A 479 -40.51 16.28 9.70
CA VAL A 479 -39.62 15.24 9.15
C VAL A 479 -40.45 14.04 8.72
N THR A 480 -40.39 13.73 7.42
CA THR A 480 -41.15 12.64 6.79
C THR A 480 -40.31 11.39 6.57
N HIS A 481 -39.00 11.53 6.37
CA HIS A 481 -38.11 10.40 6.05
C HIS A 481 -36.75 10.58 6.76
N ILE A 482 -36.24 9.49 7.34
CA ILE A 482 -34.84 9.36 7.76
C ILE A 482 -34.17 8.47 6.72
N LEU A 483 -33.16 8.96 6.00
CA LEU A 483 -32.51 8.21 4.93
C LEU A 483 -31.41 7.27 5.43
N ASP A 484 -30.83 6.50 4.50
CA ASP A 484 -29.84 5.47 4.78
C ASP A 484 -28.64 6.03 5.55
N MET A 485 -28.19 5.28 6.55
CA MET A 485 -27.03 5.61 7.39
C MET A 485 -27.11 6.97 8.11
N ALA A 486 -28.26 7.65 8.16
CA ALA A 486 -28.41 9.00 8.68
C ALA A 486 -27.74 9.23 10.05
N PHE A 487 -27.85 8.28 10.98
CA PHE A 487 -27.25 8.26 12.32
C PHE A 487 -26.37 7.02 12.53
N SER A 488 -25.85 6.41 11.46
CA SER A 488 -24.97 5.25 11.58
C SER A 488 -23.71 5.64 12.36
N TYR A 489 -23.12 4.74 13.16
CA TYR A 489 -21.93 5.00 13.99
C TYR A 489 -22.06 6.15 15.01
N CYS A 490 -23.26 6.65 15.32
CA CYS A 490 -23.46 7.57 16.45
C CYS A 490 -23.37 6.78 17.77
N GLU A 491 -22.19 6.33 18.15
CA GLU A 491 -21.97 5.38 19.25
C GLU A 491 -22.43 5.92 20.61
N GLY A 492 -22.42 7.25 20.79
CA GLY A 492 -22.90 7.95 21.97
C GLY A 492 -24.41 8.25 22.01
N LEU A 493 -25.15 8.00 20.92
CA LEU A 493 -26.56 8.36 20.80
C LEU A 493 -27.43 7.48 21.70
N ALA A 494 -27.85 8.03 22.84
CA ALA A 494 -28.63 7.34 23.86
C ALA A 494 -30.14 7.61 23.77
N ALA A 495 -30.55 8.72 23.13
CA ALA A 495 -31.95 9.10 23.03
C ALA A 495 -32.32 9.68 21.66
N VAL A 496 -33.41 9.17 21.09
CA VAL A 496 -34.06 9.72 19.89
C VAL A 496 -35.50 10.00 20.25
N ARG A 497 -35.93 11.26 20.13
CA ARG A 497 -37.31 11.68 20.44
C ARG A 497 -37.97 12.21 19.19
N PHE A 498 -39.26 11.94 19.02
CA PHE A 498 -40.05 12.45 17.91
C PHE A 498 -41.06 13.45 18.45
N ALA A 499 -41.23 14.57 17.75
CA ALA A 499 -42.20 15.59 18.12
C ALA A 499 -43.63 15.07 17.98
N ASP A 500 -44.54 15.63 18.79
CA ASP A 500 -45.96 15.33 18.74
C ASP A 500 -46.53 15.58 17.33
N GLY A 501 -47.26 14.59 16.81
CA GLY A 501 -47.83 14.69 15.46
C GLY A 501 -46.81 14.49 14.35
N SER A 502 -45.72 13.79 14.63
CA SER A 502 -44.69 13.44 13.66
C SER A 502 -45.28 12.84 12.37
N LYS A 503 -44.80 13.35 11.23
CA LYS A 503 -45.15 12.91 9.87
C LYS A 503 -44.22 11.82 9.35
N LEU A 504 -43.34 11.27 10.21
CA LEU A 504 -42.35 10.29 9.80
C LEU A 504 -43.04 9.04 9.24
N SER A 505 -42.75 8.72 7.97
CA SER A 505 -43.31 7.58 7.26
C SER A 505 -42.29 6.46 7.07
N SER A 506 -40.99 6.77 7.00
CA SER A 506 -39.96 5.75 6.80
C SER A 506 -38.60 6.02 7.45
N ILE A 507 -37.90 4.91 7.72
CA ILE A 507 -36.55 4.85 8.29
C ILE A 507 -35.66 4.00 7.37
N GLY A 508 -34.61 4.61 6.84
CA GLY A 508 -33.67 4.06 5.86
C GLY A 508 -32.81 2.90 6.37
N GLY A 509 -32.11 2.27 5.43
CA GLY A 509 -31.21 1.15 5.69
C GLY A 509 -30.03 1.58 6.55
N ALA A 510 -29.69 0.80 7.57
CA ALA A 510 -28.64 1.13 8.53
C ALA A 510 -28.75 2.51 9.20
N ALA A 511 -29.94 3.14 9.20
CA ALA A 511 -30.13 4.52 9.66
C ALA A 511 -29.60 4.80 11.08
N PHE A 512 -29.74 3.86 12.01
CA PHE A 512 -29.22 3.92 13.38
C PHE A 512 -28.19 2.81 13.64
N SER A 513 -27.58 2.23 12.60
CA SER A 513 -26.62 1.13 12.76
C SER A 513 -25.47 1.56 13.68
N ARG A 514 -25.06 0.69 14.61
CA ARG A 514 -23.99 0.96 15.61
C ARG A 514 -24.27 2.16 16.53
N CYS A 515 -25.53 2.53 16.75
CA CYS A 515 -25.88 3.37 17.90
C CYS A 515 -25.79 2.54 19.19
N THR A 516 -24.58 2.30 19.67
CA THR A 516 -24.29 1.34 20.76
C THR A 516 -24.78 1.81 22.12
N ALA A 517 -25.06 3.11 22.31
CA ALA A 517 -25.66 3.66 23.53
C ALA A 517 -27.20 3.67 23.53
N LEU A 518 -27.85 3.43 22.38
CA LEU A 518 -29.31 3.52 22.28
C LEU A 518 -29.96 2.32 22.97
N THR A 519 -30.63 2.54 24.09
CA THR A 519 -31.27 1.46 24.88
C THR A 519 -32.70 1.17 24.48
N SER A 520 -33.42 2.19 24.02
CA SER A 520 -34.80 2.09 23.56
C SER A 520 -35.15 3.24 22.63
N ILE A 521 -36.13 3.04 21.76
CA ILE A 521 -36.66 4.08 20.88
C ILE A 521 -38.18 3.91 20.72
N THR A 522 -38.91 5.02 20.73
CA THR A 522 -40.36 5.04 20.44
C THR A 522 -40.58 5.64 19.07
N LEU A 523 -41.11 4.86 18.14
CA LEU A 523 -41.36 5.27 16.76
C LEU A 523 -42.77 5.85 16.61
N PRO A 524 -42.95 6.94 15.85
CA PRO A 524 -44.25 7.50 15.57
C PRO A 524 -45.20 6.51 14.90
N ALA A 525 -46.50 6.66 15.16
CA ALA A 525 -47.54 5.81 14.58
C ALA A 525 -47.62 5.87 13.04
N GLY A 526 -47.07 6.93 12.44
CA GLY A 526 -47.02 7.13 10.99
C GLY A 526 -45.96 6.29 10.26
N VAL A 527 -45.04 5.65 10.98
CA VAL A 527 -43.94 4.88 10.37
C VAL A 527 -44.50 3.61 9.73
N THR A 528 -44.38 3.52 8.41
CA THR A 528 -44.88 2.39 7.60
C THR A 528 -43.76 1.56 6.95
N ALA A 529 -42.53 2.08 6.91
CA ALA A 529 -41.38 1.38 6.32
C ALA A 529 -40.11 1.54 7.17
N ILE A 530 -39.48 0.42 7.49
CA ILE A 530 -38.16 0.35 8.14
C ILE A 530 -37.28 -0.55 7.29
N TYR A 531 -36.22 0.00 6.70
CA TYR A 531 -35.36 -0.70 5.74
C TYR A 531 -34.25 -1.51 6.45
N GLY A 532 -33.54 -2.32 5.65
CA GLY A 532 -32.63 -3.35 6.15
C GLY A 532 -31.56 -2.82 7.12
N ASN A 533 -31.33 -3.56 8.20
CA ASN A 533 -30.34 -3.24 9.25
C ASN A 533 -30.51 -1.85 9.89
N ALA A 534 -31.69 -1.20 9.86
CA ALA A 534 -31.89 0.13 10.44
C ALA A 534 -31.32 0.27 11.87
N PHE A 535 -31.45 -0.75 12.71
CA PHE A 535 -30.87 -0.81 14.07
C PHE A 535 -29.76 -1.87 14.21
N GLY A 536 -29.04 -2.15 13.12
CA GLY A 536 -27.99 -3.17 13.11
C GLY A 536 -26.88 -2.83 14.11
N GLN A 537 -26.44 -3.80 14.91
CA GLN A 537 -25.35 -3.59 15.88
C GLN A 537 -25.60 -2.50 16.93
N CYS A 538 -26.85 -2.13 17.21
CA CYS A 538 -27.21 -1.38 18.41
C CYS A 538 -27.17 -2.31 19.63
N THR A 539 -25.98 -2.55 20.18
CA THR A 539 -25.75 -3.60 21.18
C THR A 539 -26.45 -3.37 22.52
N ALA A 540 -26.82 -2.13 22.85
CA ALA A 540 -27.57 -1.81 24.06
C ALA A 540 -29.10 -1.75 23.85
N LEU A 541 -29.60 -1.89 22.62
CA LEU A 541 -31.02 -1.71 22.31
C LEU A 541 -31.84 -2.90 22.83
N LEU A 542 -32.62 -2.65 23.88
CA LEU A 542 -33.45 -3.65 24.54
C LEU A 542 -34.89 -3.69 24.00
N ALA A 543 -35.40 -2.55 23.51
CA ALA A 543 -36.79 -2.45 23.06
C ALA A 543 -37.00 -1.37 21.98
N VAL A 544 -37.96 -1.62 21.09
CA VAL A 544 -38.50 -0.64 20.15
C VAL A 544 -40.00 -0.53 20.40
N PHE A 545 -40.49 0.67 20.67
CA PHE A 545 -41.90 0.97 20.91
C PHE A 545 -42.49 1.67 19.69
N PHE A 546 -43.82 1.58 19.53
CA PHE A 546 -44.57 2.40 18.58
C PHE A 546 -45.57 3.25 19.35
N GLU A 547 -45.74 4.51 18.95
CA GLU A 547 -46.82 5.33 19.45
C GLU A 547 -48.16 4.69 19.10
N ALA A 548 -49.11 4.72 20.05
CA ALA A 548 -50.47 4.31 19.78
C ALA A 548 -51.04 5.23 18.70
N PRO A 549 -51.58 4.68 17.60
CA PRO A 549 -52.05 5.52 16.51
C PRO A 549 -53.20 6.43 17.00
N ARG A 550 -53.04 7.76 16.81
CA ARG A 550 -53.99 8.77 17.26
C ARG A 550 -55.36 8.50 16.64
N GLY A 551 -56.39 8.34 17.48
CA GLY A 551 -57.77 8.07 17.04
C GLY A 551 -58.18 6.59 16.98
N TRP A 552 -57.32 5.68 17.42
CA TRP A 552 -57.67 4.26 17.55
C TRP A 552 -58.28 4.02 18.93
N GLN A 553 -59.53 3.54 18.97
CA GLN A 553 -60.14 3.05 20.20
C GLN A 553 -59.80 1.57 20.38
N VAL A 554 -59.16 1.24 21.50
CA VAL A 554 -58.93 -0.15 21.91
C VAL A 554 -60.24 -0.72 22.45
N PHE A 555 -60.79 -1.74 21.80
CA PHE A 555 -61.77 -2.62 22.43
C PHE A 555 -61.02 -3.82 22.99
N ASP A 556 -60.92 -3.89 24.31
CA ASP A 556 -60.49 -5.10 25.01
C ASP A 556 -61.58 -5.54 26.00
N ARG A 557 -61.79 -6.86 26.11
CA ARG A 557 -62.66 -7.48 27.09
C ARG A 557 -61.98 -7.83 28.41
N SER A 558 -60.67 -7.60 28.60
CA SER A 558 -60.08 -7.71 29.95
C SER A 558 -58.68 -7.11 30.10
N VAL A 559 -58.68 -5.86 30.60
CA VAL A 559 -57.62 -5.17 31.37
C VAL A 559 -56.51 -4.47 30.58
N MET A 560 -56.56 -3.13 30.63
CA MET A 560 -55.54 -2.20 30.13
C MET A 560 -54.34 -2.03 31.08
N PRO A 561 -53.17 -1.67 30.53
CA PRO A 561 -52.34 -0.63 31.11
C PRO A 561 -52.33 0.63 30.23
N ALA A 562 -52.43 1.80 30.87
CA ALA A 562 -52.38 3.14 30.24
C ALA A 562 -50.94 3.58 29.85
N THR A 563 -50.06 2.63 29.57
CA THR A 563 -48.64 2.84 29.28
C THR A 563 -48.25 2.06 28.03
N PRO A 564 -47.30 2.56 27.21
CA PRO A 564 -46.84 1.87 26.00
C PRO A 564 -46.57 0.39 26.29
N VAL A 565 -47.28 -0.51 25.60
CA VAL A 565 -47.07 -1.95 25.76
C VAL A 565 -45.78 -2.31 25.02
N PRO A 566 -44.75 -2.83 25.69
CA PRO A 566 -43.51 -3.22 25.02
C PRO A 566 -43.81 -4.32 23.99
N ILE A 567 -43.24 -4.18 22.78
CA ILE A 567 -43.06 -5.32 21.88
C ILE A 567 -41.66 -5.85 22.17
N PRO A 568 -41.49 -6.90 22.99
CA PRO A 568 -40.18 -7.51 23.20
C PRO A 568 -39.75 -8.16 21.88
N VAL A 569 -38.65 -7.68 21.30
CA VAL A 569 -37.95 -8.45 20.26
C VAL A 569 -37.19 -9.55 21.02
N PRO A 570 -37.50 -10.84 20.82
CA PRO A 570 -36.81 -11.92 21.52
C PRO A 570 -35.31 -11.86 21.21
N ALA A 571 -34.46 -12.04 22.22
CA ALA A 571 -32.99 -11.89 22.11
C ALA A 571 -32.36 -12.79 21.01
N ASN A 572 -33.04 -13.89 20.66
CA ASN A 572 -32.69 -14.84 19.61
C ASN A 572 -33.12 -14.43 18.20
N GLU A 573 -34.02 -13.45 18.03
CA GLU A 573 -34.45 -12.95 16.71
C GLU A 573 -33.63 -11.74 16.21
N LEU A 574 -32.81 -11.14 17.08
CA LEU A 574 -31.81 -10.13 16.69
C LEU A 574 -30.61 -10.73 15.92
N ALA A 575 -30.48 -12.06 15.89
CA ALA A 575 -29.38 -12.76 15.24
C ALA A 575 -29.54 -12.91 13.72
N TYR A 576 -30.76 -12.78 13.16
CA TYR A 576 -31.02 -12.92 11.71
C TYR A 576 -31.75 -11.70 11.12
N ARG A 577 -30.93 -10.89 10.43
CA ARG A 577 -31.06 -9.48 9.98
C ARG A 577 -32.18 -9.11 8.99
N SER A 578 -33.22 -9.91 8.84
CA SER A 578 -34.41 -9.58 8.01
C SER A 578 -35.75 -9.84 8.72
N VAL A 579 -35.72 -10.50 9.87
CA VAL A 579 -36.92 -10.94 10.57
C VAL A 579 -37.47 -9.87 11.49
N ALA A 580 -36.68 -9.01 12.15
CA ALA A 580 -37.25 -7.95 13.01
C ALA A 580 -38.12 -6.93 12.25
N ALA A 581 -37.73 -6.53 11.02
CA ALA A 581 -38.55 -5.69 10.16
C ALA A 581 -39.78 -6.44 9.64
N THR A 582 -39.64 -7.73 9.31
CA THR A 582 -40.76 -8.60 8.91
C THR A 582 -41.70 -8.88 10.09
N TYR A 583 -41.19 -9.04 11.30
CA TYR A 583 -41.94 -9.26 12.55
C TYR A 583 -42.72 -7.99 12.88
N LEU A 584 -42.08 -6.81 12.85
CA LEU A 584 -42.78 -5.54 12.97
C LEU A 584 -43.85 -5.34 11.87
N THR A 585 -43.59 -5.78 10.64
CA THR A 585 -44.56 -5.68 9.52
C THR A 585 -45.69 -6.71 9.62
N VAL A 586 -45.43 -7.90 10.15
CA VAL A 586 -46.37 -9.03 10.29
C VAL A 586 -47.22 -8.87 11.54
N THR A 587 -46.65 -8.45 12.68
CA THR A 587 -47.38 -8.15 13.91
C THR A 587 -48.34 -6.96 13.74
N TYR A 588 -48.00 -5.98 12.89
CA TYR A 588 -48.90 -4.88 12.54
C TYR A 588 -50.06 -5.30 11.62
N ARG A 589 -49.90 -6.40 10.85
CA ARG A 589 -50.96 -6.98 10.00
C ARG A 589 -51.80 -8.06 10.71
N SER A 590 -51.33 -8.63 11.82
CA SER A 590 -51.96 -9.78 12.48
C SER A 590 -52.94 -9.44 13.60
N TYR A 591 -53.12 -8.16 13.93
CA TYR A 591 -54.23 -7.70 14.75
C TYR A 591 -55.32 -7.14 13.83
N ASP A 592 -56.54 -7.63 13.99
CA ASP A 592 -57.72 -7.21 13.23
C ASP A 592 -58.09 -5.75 13.61
N TRP A 593 -57.42 -4.83 12.95
CA TRP A 593 -57.46 -3.40 13.19
C TRP A 593 -58.50 -2.76 12.25
N LYS A 594 -59.74 -2.60 12.70
CA LYS A 594 -60.80 -1.91 11.92
C LYS A 594 -60.82 -0.41 12.22
N ARG A 595 -60.65 0.39 11.17
CA ARG A 595 -60.99 1.82 11.16
C ARG A 595 -62.51 1.96 11.27
N SER A 596 -63.00 2.75 12.22
CA SER A 596 -64.38 3.26 12.21
C SER A 596 -64.54 4.32 11.13
#